data_AF-A0A8J1UY89-F1
#
_entry.id   AF-A0A8J1UY89-F1
#
_cell.length_a   1.000
_cell.length_b   1.000
_cell.length_c   1.000
_cell.angle_alpha   90.00
_cell.angle_beta   90.00
_cell.angle_gamma   90.00
#
_symmetry.space_group_name_H-M   'P 1'
#
loop_
_entity.id
_entity.type
_entity.pdbx_description
1 polymer ?
#
loop_
_entity_poly.entity_id
_entity_poly.type
_entity_poly.pdbx_seq_one_letter_code
_entity_poly.pdbx_strand_id
1 'polypeptide(L)'
;MYVSVSDTIRSIEDIGNQSFTRYTTECLVERTEPLDTPIKRHKIAMFSSKIPKRTNQKSQIKKMRNDCDLFSKLYITCQTRNIDLDDFLMHENQEYPPSLAKYGVLRNGEKSELLNCMEDIVPWGKDRPVVAEIIDGACSVHLLEPTTAKTVEDYATDVFLPYIQG
;
A
#
# COMPACT_ATOMS: atom_id res chain seq x y z
N MET A 1 2.58 -25.20 -12.33
CA MET A 1 2.30 -23.81 -12.78
C MET A 1 3.59 -23.05 -13.09
N TYR A 2 4.65 -23.15 -12.26
CA TYR A 2 5.93 -22.46 -12.48
C TYR A 2 6.71 -22.87 -13.74
N VAL A 3 6.71 -24.16 -14.11
CA VAL A 3 7.43 -24.66 -15.31
C VAL A 3 6.99 -23.95 -16.59
N SER A 4 5.69 -23.64 -16.71
CA SER A 4 5.14 -22.94 -17.90
C SER A 4 5.60 -21.47 -18.00
N VAL A 5 5.88 -20.80 -16.88
CA VAL A 5 6.31 -19.39 -16.89
C VAL A 5 7.80 -19.29 -17.19
N SER A 6 8.63 -20.20 -16.67
CA SER A 6 10.07 -20.23 -16.98
C SER A 6 10.33 -20.44 -18.47
N ASP A 7 9.58 -21.34 -19.11
CA ASP A 7 9.72 -21.60 -20.56
C ASP A 7 9.26 -20.39 -21.39
N THR A 8 8.23 -19.69 -20.91
CA THR A 8 7.74 -18.45 -21.55
C THR A 8 8.78 -17.33 -21.45
N ILE A 9 9.46 -17.18 -20.32
CA ILE A 9 10.51 -16.15 -20.14
C ILE A 9 11.69 -16.44 -21.05
N ARG A 10 12.09 -17.70 -21.19
CA ARG A 10 13.20 -18.09 -22.07
C ARG A 10 12.92 -17.81 -23.54
N SER A 11 11.66 -17.83 -23.96
CA SER A 11 11.23 -17.62 -25.35
C SER A 11 10.74 -16.20 -25.64
N ILE A 12 10.75 -15.30 -24.67
CA ILE A 12 10.17 -13.96 -24.82
C ILE A 12 10.95 -13.09 -25.81
N GLU A 13 12.27 -13.24 -25.81
CA GLU A 13 13.17 -12.52 -26.70
C GLU A 13 12.94 -12.93 -28.15
N ASP A 14 12.83 -14.24 -28.41
CA ASP A 14 12.53 -14.78 -29.74
C ASP A 14 11.17 -14.28 -30.26
N ILE A 15 10.14 -14.28 -29.40
CA ILE A 15 8.80 -13.76 -29.74
C ILE A 15 8.86 -12.27 -30.10
N GLY A 16 9.64 -11.49 -29.34
CA GLY A 16 9.87 -10.07 -29.60
C GLY A 16 10.57 -9.83 -30.94
N ASN A 17 11.66 -10.55 -31.18
CA ASN A 17 12.44 -10.46 -32.41
C ASN A 17 11.61 -10.86 -33.63
N GLN A 18 10.82 -11.92 -33.55
CA GLN A 18 9.94 -12.34 -34.63
C GLN A 18 8.88 -11.27 -34.95
N SER A 19 8.31 -10.64 -33.92
CA SER A 19 7.32 -9.57 -34.07
C SER A 19 7.92 -8.33 -34.73
N PHE A 20 9.12 -7.95 -34.31
CA PHE A 20 9.86 -6.83 -34.87
C PHE A 20 10.23 -7.07 -36.33
N THR A 21 10.85 -8.21 -36.63
CA THR A 21 11.27 -8.56 -38.00
C THR A 21 10.08 -8.59 -38.94
N ARG A 22 8.97 -9.22 -38.53
CA ARG A 22 7.74 -9.24 -39.33
C ARG A 22 7.27 -7.83 -39.67
N TYR A 23 7.12 -6.96 -38.66
CA TYR A 23 6.65 -5.59 -38.86
C TYR A 23 7.58 -4.78 -39.77
N THR A 24 8.89 -4.90 -39.55
CA THR A 24 9.90 -4.18 -40.32
C THR A 24 9.87 -4.61 -41.79
N THR A 25 9.77 -5.91 -42.04
CA THR A 25 9.68 -6.47 -43.39
C THR A 25 8.39 -6.04 -44.08
N GLU A 26 7.23 -6.27 -43.46
CA GLU A 26 5.91 -5.99 -44.06
C GLU A 26 5.68 -4.48 -44.27
N CYS A 27 6.03 -3.64 -43.30
CA CYS A 27 5.70 -2.20 -43.34
C CYS A 27 6.80 -1.33 -43.96
N LEU A 28 8.09 -1.68 -43.77
CA LEU A 28 9.21 -0.80 -44.17
C LEU A 28 9.96 -1.28 -45.42
N VAL A 29 10.15 -2.59 -45.55
CA VAL A 29 10.92 -3.18 -46.67
C VAL A 29 10.00 -3.47 -47.86
N GLU A 30 8.99 -4.32 -47.65
CA GLU A 30 8.08 -4.79 -48.69
C GLU A 30 6.90 -3.82 -48.91
N ARG A 31 6.58 -2.99 -47.89
CA ARG A 31 5.49 -2.00 -47.91
C ARG A 31 4.14 -2.62 -48.32
N THR A 32 3.91 -3.85 -47.87
CA THR A 32 2.68 -4.61 -48.09
C THR A 32 1.59 -4.14 -47.13
N GLU A 33 1.97 -3.72 -45.92
CA GLU A 33 1.06 -3.22 -44.88
C GLU A 33 1.32 -1.74 -44.57
N PRO A 34 0.28 -0.99 -44.18
CA PRO A 34 0.41 0.38 -43.71
C PRO A 34 1.29 0.54 -42.45
N LEU A 35 1.88 1.71 -42.30
CA LEU A 35 2.78 2.03 -41.18
C LEU A 35 2.02 2.24 -39.85
N ASP A 36 0.70 2.40 -39.90
CA ASP A 36 -0.19 2.48 -38.74
C ASP A 36 -0.73 1.10 -38.31
N THR A 37 -0.35 0.02 -39.00
CA THR A 37 -0.78 -1.33 -38.66
C THR A 37 -0.29 -1.72 -37.26
N PRO A 38 -1.20 -2.04 -36.31
CA PRO A 38 -0.81 -2.32 -34.95
C PRO A 38 -0.07 -3.67 -34.83
N ILE A 39 1.02 -3.70 -34.05
CA ILE A 39 1.72 -4.95 -33.73
C ILE A 39 0.81 -5.83 -32.87
N LYS A 40 0.51 -7.04 -33.35
CA LYS A 40 -0.35 -8.00 -32.64
C LYS A 40 0.19 -8.33 -31.25
N ARG A 41 -0.67 -8.21 -30.25
CA ARG A 41 -0.36 -8.55 -28.85
C ARG A 41 -0.17 -10.06 -28.66
N HIS A 42 0.97 -10.46 -28.10
CA HIS A 42 1.24 -11.85 -27.74
C HIS A 42 0.72 -12.19 -26.35
N LYS A 43 0.10 -13.37 -26.20
CA LYS A 43 -0.39 -13.86 -24.91
C LYS A 43 0.75 -14.55 -24.16
N ILE A 44 1.54 -13.76 -23.45
CA ILE A 44 2.71 -14.21 -22.69
C ILE A 44 2.27 -14.50 -21.25
N ALA A 45 2.52 -15.73 -20.77
CA ALA A 45 2.34 -16.09 -19.36
C ALA A 45 3.44 -15.43 -18.51
N MET A 46 3.09 -14.33 -17.86
CA MET A 46 3.98 -13.58 -16.95
C MET A 46 3.80 -14.01 -15.49
N PHE A 47 4.71 -13.58 -14.61
CA PHE A 47 4.59 -13.71 -13.14
C PHE A 47 3.40 -12.94 -12.53
N SER A 48 2.52 -12.38 -13.35
CA SER A 48 1.23 -11.87 -12.93
C SER A 48 0.44 -13.02 -12.29
N SER A 49 0.56 -13.10 -10.97
CA SER A 49 -0.42 -13.69 -10.07
C SER A 49 -1.80 -13.48 -10.68
N LYS A 50 -2.55 -14.56 -10.91
CA LYS A 50 -3.99 -14.40 -11.00
C LYS A 50 -4.36 -13.77 -9.67
N ILE A 51 -4.58 -12.46 -9.63
CA ILE A 51 -5.19 -11.81 -8.47
C ILE A 51 -6.45 -12.65 -8.26
N PRO A 52 -6.52 -13.43 -7.17
CA PRO A 52 -7.66 -14.30 -6.98
C PRO A 52 -8.88 -13.41 -7.06
N LYS A 53 -9.81 -13.74 -7.97
CA LYS A 53 -11.06 -13.00 -8.11
C LYS A 53 -11.63 -12.78 -6.71
N ARG A 54 -12.11 -11.55 -6.44
CA ARG A 54 -12.75 -11.10 -5.19
C ARG A 54 -13.25 -12.29 -4.38
N THR A 55 -12.71 -12.44 -3.16
CA THR A 55 -13.01 -13.54 -2.25
C THR A 55 -14.53 -13.78 -2.25
N ASN A 56 -14.96 -14.94 -2.74
CA ASN A 56 -16.37 -15.30 -2.74
C ASN A 56 -16.87 -15.21 -1.30
N GLN A 57 -18.03 -14.58 -1.05
CA GLN A 57 -18.61 -14.38 0.29
C GLN A 57 -18.58 -15.68 1.14
N LYS A 58 -18.75 -16.84 0.49
CA LYS A 58 -18.60 -18.18 1.08
C LYS A 58 -17.26 -18.44 1.76
N SER A 59 -16.15 -17.97 1.18
CA SER A 59 -14.80 -18.12 1.74
C SER A 59 -14.56 -17.22 2.96
N GLN A 60 -15.12 -16.01 2.97
CA GLN A 60 -15.09 -15.14 4.15
C GLN A 60 -15.91 -15.72 5.29
N ILE A 61 -17.13 -16.22 5.01
CA ILE A 61 -17.98 -16.89 6.00
C ILE A 61 -17.27 -18.12 6.59
N LYS A 62 -16.57 -18.90 5.75
CA LYS A 62 -15.77 -20.04 6.22
C LYS A 62 -14.64 -19.59 7.17
N LYS A 63 -13.94 -18.51 6.83
CA LYS A 63 -12.90 -17.94 7.71
C LYS A 63 -13.50 -17.47 9.03
N MET A 64 -14.60 -16.70 9.01
CA MET A 64 -15.27 -16.24 10.23
C MET A 64 -15.73 -17.39 11.12
N ARG A 65 -16.26 -18.48 10.54
CA ARG A 65 -16.62 -19.68 11.31
C ARG A 65 -15.42 -20.34 11.98
N ASN A 66 -14.29 -20.41 11.27
CA ASN A 66 -13.05 -20.92 11.85
C ASN A 66 -12.54 -20.01 12.97
N ASP A 67 -12.62 -18.69 12.80
CA ASP A 67 -12.23 -17.71 13.82
C ASP A 67 -13.14 -17.83 15.06
N CYS A 68 -14.46 -18.02 14.89
CA CYS A 68 -15.38 -18.29 15.99
C CYS A 68 -15.10 -19.61 16.72
N ASP A 69 -14.77 -20.68 15.99
CA ASP A 69 -14.41 -21.97 16.57
C ASP A 69 -13.11 -21.88 17.37
N LEU A 70 -12.11 -21.17 16.84
CA LEU A 70 -10.87 -20.87 17.53
C LEU A 70 -11.13 -20.08 18.81
N PHE A 71 -11.92 -19.00 18.73
CA PHE A 71 -12.27 -18.17 19.90
C PHE A 71 -12.99 -18.98 20.99
N SER A 72 -13.92 -19.86 20.62
CA SER A 72 -14.64 -20.72 21.56
C SER A 72 -13.70 -21.66 22.31
N LYS A 73 -12.75 -22.28 21.59
CA LYS A 73 -11.71 -23.14 22.20
C LYS A 73 -10.78 -22.35 23.12
N LEU A 74 -10.43 -21.14 22.70
CA LEU A 74 -9.54 -20.26 23.44
C LEU A 74 -10.18 -19.77 24.74
N TYR A 75 -11.46 -19.39 24.68
CA TYR A 75 -12.25 -19.00 25.85
C TYR A 75 -12.30 -20.11 26.92
N ILE A 76 -12.54 -21.36 26.51
CA ILE A 76 -12.52 -22.52 27.43
C ILE A 76 -11.11 -22.73 28.02
N THR A 77 -10.07 -22.51 27.22
CA THR A 77 -8.67 -22.65 27.67
C THR A 77 -8.31 -21.57 28.69
N CYS A 78 -8.80 -20.34 28.50
CA CYS A 78 -8.56 -19.25 29.44
C CYS A 78 -9.25 -19.50 30.79
N GLN A 79 -10.46 -20.05 30.79
CA GLN A 79 -11.16 -20.46 32.03
C GLN A 79 -10.42 -21.55 32.80
N THR A 80 -9.77 -22.48 32.11
CA THR A 80 -9.10 -23.63 32.76
C THR A 80 -7.68 -23.32 33.21
N ARG A 81 -7.03 -22.30 32.65
CA ARG A 81 -5.62 -21.98 32.91
C ARG A 81 -5.37 -20.59 33.51
N ASN A 82 -6.43 -19.84 33.88
CA ASN A 82 -6.33 -18.45 34.35
C ASN A 82 -5.44 -17.59 33.42
N ILE A 83 -5.63 -17.75 32.12
CA ILE A 83 -4.90 -16.93 31.13
C ILE A 83 -5.59 -15.57 31.09
N ASP A 84 -4.79 -14.51 31.19
CA ASP A 84 -5.27 -13.16 30.96
C ASP A 84 -5.61 -12.96 29.48
N LEU A 85 -6.88 -12.70 29.21
CA LEU A 85 -7.38 -12.49 27.86
C LEU A 85 -6.83 -11.19 27.26
N ASP A 86 -6.55 -10.19 28.08
CA ASP A 86 -6.03 -8.90 27.61
C ASP A 86 -4.60 -9.05 27.10
N ASP A 87 -3.75 -9.76 27.85
CA ASP A 87 -2.37 -10.08 27.43
C ASP A 87 -2.36 -10.98 26.17
N PHE A 88 -3.26 -11.96 26.09
CA PHE A 88 -3.33 -12.87 24.95
C PHE A 88 -3.87 -12.21 23.66
N LEU A 89 -4.79 -11.26 23.79
CA LEU A 89 -5.39 -10.54 22.65
C LEU A 89 -4.65 -9.23 22.32
N MET A 90 -3.62 -8.87 23.08
CA MET A 90 -2.75 -7.72 22.79
C MET A 90 -2.11 -7.80 21.40
N HIS A 91 -2.02 -9.00 20.82
CA HIS A 91 -1.49 -9.21 19.47
C HIS A 91 -2.51 -9.94 18.56
N GLU A 92 -2.48 -9.62 17.26
CA GLU A 92 -3.35 -10.26 16.27
C GLU A 92 -2.99 -11.76 16.17
N ASN A 93 -3.90 -12.65 16.59
CA ASN A 93 -3.69 -14.11 16.68
C ASN A 93 -3.75 -14.84 15.32
N GLN A 94 -3.22 -14.24 14.26
CA GLN A 94 -3.15 -14.84 12.93
C GLN A 94 -1.79 -15.51 12.72
N GLU A 95 -1.73 -16.60 11.94
CA GLU A 95 -0.47 -17.31 11.60
C GLU A 95 0.57 -16.41 10.90
N TYR A 96 0.14 -15.27 10.37
CA TYR A 96 0.97 -14.32 9.67
C TYR A 96 0.69 -12.92 10.21
N PRO A 97 1.71 -12.05 10.33
CA PRO A 97 1.51 -10.66 10.71
C PRO A 97 0.51 -10.00 9.75
N PRO A 98 -0.22 -8.96 10.18
CA PRO A 98 -1.12 -8.22 9.31
C PRO A 98 -0.38 -7.77 8.07
N SER A 99 -0.62 -8.47 6.96
CA SER A 99 -0.07 -8.07 5.67
C SER A 99 -0.63 -6.69 5.32
N LEU A 100 0.22 -5.80 4.81
CA LEU A 100 -0.18 -4.52 4.23
C LEU A 100 -1.20 -4.69 3.11
N ALA A 101 -1.36 -5.90 2.55
CA ALA A 101 -2.40 -6.24 1.60
C ALA A 101 -3.22 -7.46 2.07
N LYS A 102 -4.55 -7.35 1.99
CA LYS A 102 -5.49 -8.44 2.23
C LYS A 102 -6.10 -8.85 0.89
N TYR A 103 -5.89 -10.11 0.49
CA TYR A 103 -6.39 -10.67 -0.78
C TYR A 103 -5.91 -9.95 -2.05
N GLY A 104 -4.68 -9.45 -2.06
CA GLY A 104 -4.12 -8.73 -3.20
C GLY A 104 -4.62 -7.29 -3.34
N VAL A 105 -5.37 -6.79 -2.35
CA VAL A 105 -5.75 -5.38 -2.21
C VAL A 105 -5.02 -4.82 -0.99
N LEU A 106 -4.38 -3.65 -1.14
CA LEU A 106 -3.75 -2.97 -0.02
C LEU A 106 -4.81 -2.72 1.08
N ARG A 107 -4.48 -3.00 2.35
CA ARG A 107 -5.27 -2.56 3.49
C ARG A 107 -5.19 -1.04 3.50
N ASN A 108 -6.27 -0.39 3.11
CA ASN A 108 -6.42 1.04 3.24
C ASN A 108 -6.90 1.32 4.66
N GLY A 109 -6.09 2.02 5.45
CA GLY A 109 -6.47 2.67 6.70
C GLY A 109 -6.46 4.17 6.51
N GLU A 110 -7.01 4.91 7.47
CA GLU A 110 -6.90 6.37 7.47
C GLU A 110 -5.51 6.77 7.98
N LYS A 111 -4.85 7.75 7.35
CA LYS A 111 -3.49 8.17 7.76
C LYS A 111 -3.43 8.57 9.25
N SER A 112 -4.54 9.06 9.79
CA SER A 112 -4.77 9.35 11.21
C SER A 112 -4.56 8.14 12.14
N GLU A 113 -4.87 6.92 11.69
CA GLU A 113 -4.71 5.71 12.51
C GLU A 113 -3.23 5.43 12.85
N LEU A 114 -2.29 5.88 12.01
CA LEU A 114 -0.85 5.78 12.27
C LEU A 114 -0.39 6.76 13.35
N LEU A 115 -1.09 7.89 13.53
CA LEU A 115 -0.71 8.91 14.51
C LEU A 115 -0.81 8.36 15.94
N ASN A 116 -1.84 7.56 16.23
CA ASN A 116 -2.00 6.91 17.53
C ASN A 116 -0.76 6.08 17.92
N CYS A 117 -0.18 5.35 16.97
CA CYS A 117 1.03 4.55 17.22
C CYS A 117 2.30 5.41 17.35
N MET A 118 2.31 6.62 16.79
CA MET A 118 3.45 7.54 16.85
C MET A 118 3.43 8.41 18.10
N GLU A 119 2.25 8.77 18.60
CA GLU A 119 2.07 9.55 19.83
C GLU A 119 2.67 8.85 21.05
N ASP A 120 2.51 7.53 21.17
CA ASP A 120 3.10 6.74 22.26
C ASP A 120 4.65 6.69 22.22
N ILE A 121 5.25 6.85 21.04
CA ILE A 121 6.70 6.77 20.84
C ILE A 121 7.37 8.12 21.11
N VAL A 122 6.63 9.22 21.00
CA VAL A 122 7.14 10.57 21.20
C VAL A 122 6.71 11.06 22.59
N PRO A 123 7.61 11.08 23.60
CA PRO A 123 7.30 11.74 24.86
C PRO A 123 7.11 13.24 24.61
N TRP A 124 5.86 13.66 24.49
CA TRP A 124 5.48 15.07 24.47
C TRP A 124 5.90 15.72 25.80
N GLY A 125 6.51 16.91 25.72
CA GLY A 125 6.73 17.75 26.90
C GLY A 125 7.99 17.49 27.72
N LYS A 126 9.07 16.92 27.17
CA LYS A 126 10.40 17.14 27.78
C LYS A 126 10.98 18.43 27.23
N ASP A 127 11.08 19.44 28.10
CA ASP A 127 11.92 20.63 27.95
C ASP A 127 13.35 20.18 27.67
N ARG A 128 13.63 19.91 26.40
CA ARG A 128 15.00 19.82 25.93
C ARG A 128 15.46 21.26 25.78
N PRO A 129 16.66 21.65 26.24
CA PRO A 129 17.22 22.94 25.88
C PRO A 129 17.46 22.93 24.37
N VAL A 130 16.48 23.43 23.61
CA VAL A 130 16.57 23.56 22.16
C VAL A 130 17.39 24.82 21.88
N VAL A 131 18.60 24.64 21.35
CA VAL A 131 19.48 25.74 20.96
C VAL A 131 19.05 26.34 19.61
N ALA A 132 18.36 25.55 18.79
CA ALA A 132 17.79 25.97 17.52
C ALA A 132 16.64 25.03 17.13
N GLU A 133 15.55 25.61 16.63
CA GLU A 133 14.42 24.90 16.04
C GLU A 133 14.51 24.98 14.52
N ILE A 134 14.39 23.85 13.84
CA ILE A 134 14.41 23.77 12.38
C ILE A 134 12.99 23.50 11.92
N ILE A 135 12.44 24.47 11.20
CA ILE A 135 11.08 24.43 10.67
C ILE A 135 11.16 24.27 9.15
N ASP A 136 10.39 23.32 8.60
CA ASP A 136 10.13 23.28 7.17
C ASP A 136 9.07 24.34 6.84
N GLY A 137 9.52 25.46 6.26
CA GLY A 137 8.65 26.58 5.91
C GLY A 137 7.56 26.20 4.91
N ALA A 138 7.86 25.33 3.94
CA ALA A 138 6.86 24.92 2.95
C ALA A 138 5.77 24.05 3.59
N CYS A 139 6.16 23.13 4.48
CA CYS A 139 5.22 22.33 5.25
C CYS A 139 4.35 23.22 6.15
N SER A 140 4.96 24.19 6.82
CA SER A 140 4.26 25.10 7.73
C SER A 140 3.24 25.98 7.02
N VAL A 141 3.56 26.48 5.82
CA VAL A 141 2.59 27.23 5.00
C VAL A 141 1.39 26.38 4.59
N HIS A 142 1.57 25.08 4.34
CA HIS A 142 0.46 24.18 4.00
C HIS A 142 -0.36 23.75 5.23
N LEU A 143 0.27 23.75 6.41
CA LEU A 143 -0.39 23.42 7.68
C LEU A 143 -1.26 24.57 8.20
N LEU A 144 -0.80 25.81 8.03
CA LEU A 144 -1.45 27.00 8.56
C LEU A 144 -2.47 27.56 7.57
N GLU A 145 -3.75 27.44 7.91
CA GLU A 145 -4.83 28.03 7.13
C GLU A 145 -4.73 29.57 7.15
N PRO A 146 -4.85 30.25 6.00
CA PRO A 146 -4.78 31.71 5.93
C PRO A 146 -5.83 32.45 6.75
N THR A 147 -6.87 31.74 7.21
CA THR A 147 -7.97 32.24 8.03
C THR A 147 -8.53 33.56 7.48
N THR A 148 -8.16 34.70 8.07
CA THR A 148 -8.65 36.04 7.70
C THR A 148 -7.73 36.81 6.73
N ALA A 149 -6.51 36.32 6.49
CA ALA A 149 -5.53 36.97 5.63
C ALA A 149 -5.95 36.95 4.15
N LYS A 150 -5.90 38.12 3.51
CA LYS A 150 -6.28 38.27 2.09
C LYS A 150 -5.08 38.45 1.17
N THR A 151 -3.96 38.93 1.72
CA THR A 151 -2.71 39.09 0.99
C THR A 151 -1.61 38.24 1.61
N VAL A 152 -0.53 38.03 0.87
CA VAL A 152 0.67 37.33 1.37
C VAL A 152 1.30 38.08 2.54
N GLU A 153 1.22 39.41 2.54
CA GLU A 153 1.73 40.25 3.63
C GLU A 153 0.89 40.07 4.91
N ASP A 154 -0.44 40.10 4.78
CA ASP A 154 -1.35 39.81 5.91
C ASP A 154 -1.11 38.39 6.44
N TYR A 155 -0.94 37.41 5.55
CA TYR A 155 -0.68 36.02 5.94
C TYR A 155 0.65 35.89 6.69
N ALA A 156 1.69 36.55 6.18
CA ALA A 156 3.00 36.53 6.82
C ALA A 156 2.94 37.15 8.22
N THR A 157 2.27 38.28 8.37
CA THR A 157 2.21 39.06 9.62
C THR A 157 1.24 38.52 10.65
N ASP A 158 0.04 38.11 10.24
CA ASP A 158 -1.05 37.73 11.14
C ASP A 158 -1.10 36.22 11.44
N VAL A 159 -0.50 35.37 10.60
CA VAL A 159 -0.60 33.91 10.72
C VAL A 159 0.77 33.24 10.84
N PHE A 160 1.66 33.45 9.87
CA PHE A 160 2.91 32.70 9.78
C PHE A 160 3.97 33.13 10.79
N LEU A 161 4.22 34.45 10.93
CA LEU A 161 5.20 34.99 11.89
C LEU A 161 4.84 34.68 13.35
N PRO A 162 3.59 34.85 13.81
CA PRO A 162 3.20 34.47 15.17
C PRO A 162 3.43 32.99 15.46
N TYR A 163 3.15 32.10 14.48
CA TYR A 163 3.34 30.67 14.63
C TYR A 163 4.82 30.27 14.82
N ILE A 164 5.74 30.88 14.08
CA ILE A 164 7.18 30.55 14.20
C ILE A 164 7.87 31.26 15.38
N GLN A 165 7.26 32.33 15.91
CA GLN A 165 7.85 33.11 17.00
C GLN A 165 7.42 32.62 18.39
N GLY A 166 6.33 31.86 18.49
CA GLY A 166 5.83 31.26 19.74
C GLY A 166 5.12 32.26 20.64
#